data_AF-A0A950DWX9-F1
#
_entry.id   AF-A0A950DWX9-F1
#
_cell.length_a   1.000
_cell.length_b   1.000
_cell.length_c   1.000
_cell.angle_alpha   90.00
_cell.angle_beta   90.00
_cell.angle_gamma   90.00
#
_symmetry.space_group_name_H-M   'P 1'
#
loop_
_entity.id
_entity.type
_entity.pdbx_description
1 polymer ?
#
loop_
_entity_poly.entity_id
_entity_poly.type
_entity_poly.pdbx_seq_one_letter_code
_entity_poly.pdbx_strand_id
1 'polypeptide(L)'
;MRLRFAAAAASIVLCACSAHNPHATGTPSPLPVATGAYPMHGHAPDFTWIAGTVERDLRCVYLDLSGSGRSGFASRIALVTTSDQAAQLQAGDTVVIKGALSQLAYGTCGAPSYRVASIEEH
;
A
#
# COMPACT_ATOMS: atom_id res chain seq x y z
N MET A 1 42.15 21.99 -32.55
CA MET A 1 43.10 21.34 -31.63
C MET A 1 43.57 22.34 -30.58
N ARG A 2 42.93 22.35 -29.39
CA ARG A 2 43.50 22.72 -28.07
C ARG A 2 42.59 22.09 -26.99
N LEU A 3 43.03 20.98 -26.41
CA LEU A 3 42.53 20.47 -25.14
C LEU A 3 43.08 21.37 -24.01
N ARG A 4 42.37 21.46 -22.86
CA ARG A 4 42.88 21.01 -21.55
C ARG A 4 41.95 21.34 -20.34
N PHE A 5 41.68 20.27 -19.59
CA PHE A 5 41.56 20.09 -18.13
C PHE A 5 40.37 20.63 -17.30
N ALA A 6 39.58 19.63 -16.88
CA ALA A 6 38.76 19.41 -15.68
C ALA A 6 38.92 20.29 -14.43
N ALA A 7 37.79 20.52 -13.75
CA ALA A 7 37.68 20.45 -12.30
C ALA A 7 36.26 20.00 -11.90
N ALA A 8 36.18 18.91 -11.13
CA ALA A 8 34.97 18.42 -10.49
C ALA A 8 34.65 19.24 -9.24
N ALA A 9 33.38 19.55 -9.01
CA ALA A 9 32.91 20.00 -7.70
C ALA A 9 31.52 19.42 -7.44
N ALA A 10 31.51 18.33 -6.66
CA ALA A 10 30.34 17.84 -5.96
C ALA A 10 30.01 18.84 -4.84
N SER A 11 28.73 19.17 -4.63
CA SER A 11 28.28 19.88 -3.44
C SER A 11 26.93 19.35 -2.97
N ILE A 12 26.88 19.18 -1.66
CA ILE A 12 26.06 18.26 -0.89
C ILE A 12 24.67 18.85 -0.63
N VAL A 13 23.68 17.96 -0.72
CA VAL A 13 22.27 18.14 -0.34
C VAL A 13 22.14 18.43 1.16
N LEU A 14 21.34 19.43 1.54
CA LEU A 14 20.63 19.46 2.84
C LEU A 14 19.33 20.28 2.66
N CYS A 15 18.26 19.57 2.31
CA CYS A 15 16.90 20.10 2.35
C CYS A 15 16.40 19.99 3.80
N ALA A 16 16.47 21.08 4.56
CA ALA A 16 15.96 21.13 5.93
C ALA A 16 14.47 21.54 5.90
N CYS A 17 13.57 20.56 5.88
CA CYS A 17 12.15 20.79 6.15
C CYS A 17 11.90 20.70 7.66
N SER A 18 11.83 21.84 8.34
CA SER A 18 11.37 21.92 9.73
C SER A 18 9.84 21.80 9.77
N ALA A 19 9.31 20.64 10.14
CA ALA A 19 7.89 20.46 10.41
C ALA A 19 7.58 20.93 11.85
N HIS A 20 6.75 21.97 11.96
CA HIS A 20 6.21 22.50 13.21
C HIS A 20 4.79 21.95 13.39
N ASN A 21 4.54 21.14 14.41
CA ASN A 21 3.18 20.66 14.74
C ASN A 21 2.71 21.31 16.05
N PRO A 22 1.58 22.05 16.05
CA PRO A 22 1.00 22.60 17.27
C PRO A 22 0.33 21.48 18.08
N HIS A 23 0.53 21.55 19.39
CA HIS A 23 -0.04 20.64 20.39
C HIS A 23 -1.53 20.95 20.58
N ALA A 24 -2.42 20.03 20.20
CA ALA A 24 -3.86 20.13 20.48
C ALA A 24 -4.22 19.20 21.64
N THR A 25 -4.62 19.78 22.77
CA THR A 25 -5.20 19.12 23.92
C THR A 25 -6.69 18.86 23.67
N GLY A 26 -7.04 17.59 23.41
CA GLY A 26 -8.42 17.11 23.29
C GLY A 26 -8.60 15.78 24.03
N THR A 27 -9.65 15.69 24.84
CA THR A 27 -10.04 14.52 25.64
C THR A 27 -10.22 13.26 24.77
N PRO A 28 -9.76 12.06 25.21
CA PRO A 28 -9.80 10.86 24.36
C PRO A 28 -11.21 10.35 24.13
N SER A 29 -11.60 10.25 22.86
CA SER A 29 -12.78 9.51 22.38
C SER A 29 -12.50 7.99 22.47
N PRO A 30 -13.49 7.13 22.81
CA PRO A 30 -13.24 5.69 22.91
C PRO A 30 -12.85 5.11 21.54
N LEU A 31 -11.72 4.41 21.49
CA LEU A 31 -11.10 3.92 20.25
C LEU A 31 -11.79 2.65 19.72
N PRO A 32 -11.89 2.47 18.39
CA PRO A 32 -12.32 1.23 17.78
C PRO A 32 -11.28 0.12 17.99
N VAL A 33 -11.74 -1.10 18.24
CA VAL A 33 -10.89 -2.27 18.49
C VAL A 33 -10.50 -2.95 17.17
N ALA A 34 -9.42 -2.44 16.56
CA ALA A 34 -8.33 -3.20 15.95
C ALA A 34 -7.05 -2.38 16.15
N THR A 35 -6.13 -2.96 16.91
CA THR A 35 -4.97 -2.33 17.52
C THR A 35 -3.74 -2.43 16.60
N GLY A 36 -3.25 -1.29 16.08
CA GLY A 36 -1.96 -1.15 15.40
C GLY A 36 -2.05 -0.31 14.13
N ALA A 37 -1.40 0.86 14.08
CA ALA A 37 -1.45 1.78 12.94
C ALA A 37 -0.83 1.17 11.67
N TYR A 38 -1.63 0.52 10.82
CA TYR A 38 -1.20 0.10 9.50
C TYR A 38 -0.96 1.35 8.64
N PRO A 39 0.08 1.37 7.78
CA PRO A 39 0.21 2.42 6.78
C PRO A 39 -0.99 2.35 5.81
N MET A 40 -1.33 3.47 5.16
CA MET A 40 -2.40 3.49 4.14
C MET A 40 -2.10 2.52 2.98
N HIS A 41 -0.81 2.30 2.70
CA HIS A 41 -0.33 1.46 1.61
C HIS A 41 0.85 0.62 2.09
N GLY A 42 0.94 -0.63 1.65
CA GLY A 42 2.07 -1.51 1.89
C GLY A 42 1.66 -2.91 2.33
N HIS A 43 2.58 -3.61 2.97
CA HIS A 43 2.34 -4.98 3.41
C HIS A 43 3.25 -5.35 4.58
N ALA A 44 2.85 -6.40 5.30
CA ALA A 44 3.73 -7.05 6.25
C ALA A 44 4.96 -7.65 5.54
N PRO A 45 6.14 -7.73 6.18
CA PRO A 45 7.29 -8.43 5.62
C PRO A 45 7.02 -9.90 5.27
N ASP A 46 6.11 -10.53 6.01
CA ASP A 46 5.68 -11.93 5.83
C ASP A 46 4.35 -12.06 5.05
N PHE A 47 3.80 -10.96 4.54
CA PHE A 47 2.52 -10.90 3.85
C PHE A 47 1.34 -11.48 4.65
N THR A 48 1.37 -11.40 5.99
CA THR A 48 0.20 -11.72 6.82
C THR A 48 -0.91 -10.66 6.71
N TRP A 49 -0.54 -9.45 6.32
CA TRP A 49 -1.46 -8.36 5.96
C TRP A 49 -0.93 -7.56 4.76
N ILE A 50 -1.86 -6.97 4.01
CA ILE A 50 -1.60 -5.99 2.94
C ILE A 50 -2.55 -4.80 3.14
N ALA A 51 -2.11 -3.59 2.81
CA ALA A 51 -2.91 -2.37 2.92
C ALA A 51 -2.82 -1.57 1.61
N GLY A 52 -3.93 -1.03 1.16
CA GLY A 52 -3.94 -0.27 -0.07
C GLY A 52 -5.34 0.12 -0.55
N THR A 53 -5.39 0.61 -1.77
CA THR A 53 -6.62 1.09 -2.40
C THR A 53 -7.25 0.00 -3.25
N VAL A 54 -8.55 -0.23 -3.07
CA VAL A 54 -9.29 -1.24 -3.84
C VAL A 54 -9.49 -0.75 -5.27
N GLU A 55 -9.08 -1.57 -6.23
CA GLU A 55 -9.38 -1.41 -7.65
C GLU A 55 -10.30 -2.55 -8.11
N ARG A 56 -11.26 -2.26 -8.98
CA ARG A 56 -12.19 -3.26 -9.50
C ARG A 56 -12.32 -3.16 -11.00
N ASP A 57 -12.20 -4.31 -11.65
CA ASP A 57 -12.65 -4.53 -13.02
C ASP A 57 -13.94 -5.38 -13.00
N LEU A 58 -14.53 -5.62 -14.17
CA LEU A 58 -15.77 -6.41 -14.31
C LEU A 58 -15.73 -7.82 -13.69
N ARG A 59 -14.53 -8.39 -13.47
CA ARG A 59 -14.36 -9.78 -12.99
C ARG A 59 -13.36 -9.93 -11.86
N CYS A 60 -12.62 -8.89 -11.52
CA CYS A 60 -11.47 -8.97 -10.64
C CYS A 60 -11.47 -7.82 -9.65
N VAL A 61 -11.04 -8.13 -8.43
CA VAL A 61 -10.74 -7.14 -7.40
C VAL A 61 -9.24 -7.17 -7.20
N TYR A 62 -8.63 -5.99 -7.19
CA TYR A 62 -7.22 -5.80 -6.91
C TYR A 62 -7.05 -4.86 -5.72
N LEU A 63 -5.88 -4.93 -5.10
CA LEU A 63 -5.44 -3.95 -4.12
C LEU A 63 -4.16 -3.29 -4.64
N ASP A 64 -4.18 -1.97 -4.82
CA ASP A 64 -3.00 -1.16 -5.11
C ASP A 64 -2.27 -0.80 -3.81
N LEU A 65 -1.06 -1.31 -3.68
CA LEU A 65 -0.18 -1.15 -2.52
C LEU A 65 0.82 0.00 -2.67
N SER A 66 0.85 0.68 -3.83
CA SER A 66 1.94 1.60 -4.16
C SER A 66 1.78 3.02 -3.58
N GLY A 67 0.57 3.43 -3.22
CA GLY A 67 0.24 4.73 -2.62
C GLY A 67 0.55 5.97 -3.48
N SER A 68 1.38 5.84 -4.52
CA SER A 68 1.82 6.91 -5.40
C SER A 68 2.43 6.37 -6.71
N GLY A 69 1.67 5.59 -7.49
CA GLY A 69 1.82 5.41 -8.94
C GLY A 69 3.17 4.96 -9.55
N ARG A 70 4.23 4.72 -8.77
CA ARG A 70 5.56 4.31 -9.24
C ARG A 70 6.26 3.45 -8.20
N SER A 71 5.78 2.23 -7.98
CA SER A 71 6.66 1.17 -7.50
C SER A 71 7.07 0.31 -8.70
N GLY A 72 8.36 -0.01 -8.84
CA GLY A 72 8.86 -0.89 -9.91
C GLY A 72 8.47 -2.36 -9.73
N PHE A 73 7.62 -2.65 -8.74
CA PHE A 73 7.00 -3.95 -8.48
C PHE A 73 5.58 -3.94 -9.05
N ALA A 74 4.95 -5.11 -9.19
CA ALA A 74 3.51 -5.15 -9.45
C ALA A 74 2.81 -4.42 -8.30
N SER A 75 2.44 -3.16 -8.51
CA SER A 75 1.81 -2.30 -7.50
C SER A 75 0.46 -2.83 -7.06
N ARG A 76 -0.15 -3.67 -7.91
CA ARG A 76 -1.45 -4.29 -7.70
C ARG A 76 -1.31 -5.79 -7.42
N ILE A 77 -2.11 -6.28 -6.47
CA ILE A 77 -2.27 -7.70 -6.17
C ILE A 77 -3.74 -8.09 -6.37
N ALA A 78 -4.00 -9.20 -7.06
CA ALA A 78 -5.36 -9.71 -7.22
C ALA A 78 -5.86 -10.35 -5.93
N LEU A 79 -7.09 -10.07 -5.54
CA LEU A 79 -7.71 -10.66 -4.35
C LEU A 79 -8.52 -11.89 -4.73
N VAL A 80 -8.31 -12.98 -3.98
CA VAL A 80 -9.17 -14.17 -4.02
C VAL A 80 -10.13 -14.07 -2.85
N THR A 81 -11.35 -13.64 -3.16
CA THR A 81 -12.43 -13.37 -2.20
C THR A 81 -13.59 -14.34 -2.39
N THR A 82 -14.37 -14.56 -1.33
CA THR A 82 -15.75 -15.07 -1.46
C THR A 82 -16.66 -13.98 -2.04
N SER A 83 -17.89 -14.35 -2.42
CA SER A 83 -18.90 -13.38 -2.90
C SER A 83 -19.20 -12.30 -1.85
N ASP A 84 -19.32 -12.68 -0.57
CA ASP A 84 -19.64 -11.74 0.51
C ASP A 84 -18.49 -10.76 0.77
N GLN A 85 -17.24 -11.25 0.76
CA GLN A 85 -16.06 -10.40 0.87
C GLN A 85 -15.94 -9.43 -0.31
N ALA A 86 -16.22 -9.90 -1.53
CA ALA A 86 -16.21 -9.05 -2.73
C ALA A 86 -17.30 -7.96 -2.70
N ALA A 87 -18.41 -8.20 -1.99
CA ALA A 87 -19.47 -7.20 -1.82
C ALA A 87 -19.08 -6.08 -0.86
N GLN A 88 -18.17 -6.34 0.09
CA GLN A 88 -17.68 -5.37 1.08
C GLN A 88 -16.61 -4.43 0.51
N LEU A 89 -15.93 -4.80 -0.57
CA LEU A 89 -14.81 -4.05 -1.13
C LEU A 89 -15.30 -3.09 -2.23
N GLN A 90 -15.43 -1.78 -1.97
CA GLN A 90 -15.79 -0.81 -3.01
C GLN A 90 -14.53 -0.21 -3.64
N ALA A 91 -14.61 0.11 -4.95
CA ALA A 91 -13.48 0.71 -5.64
C ALA A 91 -13.18 2.10 -5.05
N GLY A 92 -11.90 2.37 -4.77
CA GLY A 92 -11.43 3.60 -4.12
C GLY A 92 -11.31 3.51 -2.59
N ASP A 93 -11.88 2.48 -1.96
CA ASP A 93 -11.71 2.28 -0.51
C ASP A 93 -10.25 1.98 -0.18
N THR A 94 -9.78 2.52 0.95
CA THR A 94 -8.49 2.14 1.52
C THR A 94 -8.75 1.15 2.64
N VAL A 95 -8.20 -0.06 2.50
CA VAL A 95 -8.49 -1.18 3.41
C VAL A 95 -7.21 -1.90 3.79
N VAL A 96 -7.27 -2.60 4.92
CA VAL A 96 -6.26 -3.57 5.33
C VAL A 96 -6.84 -4.97 5.18
N ILE A 97 -6.11 -5.86 4.53
CA ILE A 97 -6.57 -7.22 4.26
C ILE A 97 -5.58 -8.21 4.87
N LYS A 98 -6.07 -9.06 5.76
CA LYS A 98 -5.31 -10.17 6.32
C LYS A 98 -5.53 -11.44 5.51
N GLY A 99 -4.48 -12.24 5.39
CA GLY A 99 -4.52 -13.41 4.52
C GLY A 99 -3.15 -13.99 4.24
N ALA A 100 -3.01 -14.55 3.05
CA ALA A 100 -1.75 -15.13 2.60
C ALA A 100 -1.58 -14.98 1.08
N LEU A 101 -0.34 -14.73 0.66
CA LEU A 101 0.04 -14.73 -0.75
C LEU A 101 0.03 -16.16 -1.29
N SER A 102 -0.67 -16.40 -2.39
CA SER A 102 -0.65 -17.69 -3.06
C SER A 102 0.45 -17.73 -4.11
N GLN A 103 1.51 -18.50 -3.85
CA GLN A 103 2.64 -18.66 -4.77
C GLN A 103 2.29 -19.40 -6.08
N LEU A 104 1.14 -20.07 -6.13
CA LEU A 104 0.69 -20.90 -7.26
C LEU A 104 -0.18 -20.14 -8.27
N ALA A 105 -0.46 -18.86 -8.04
CA ALA A 105 -1.53 -18.17 -8.75
C ALA A 105 -1.10 -16.78 -9.20
N TYR A 106 -0.54 -16.71 -10.40
CA TYR A 106 -1.07 -15.75 -11.36
C TYR A 106 -2.52 -16.19 -11.60
N GLY A 107 -3.45 -15.65 -10.79
CA GLY A 107 -4.85 -16.08 -10.85
C GLY A 107 -5.48 -15.74 -12.20
N THR A 108 -6.77 -16.01 -12.35
CA THR A 108 -7.59 -15.61 -13.52
C THR A 108 -7.46 -14.12 -13.88
N CYS A 109 -7.01 -13.31 -12.92
CA CYS A 109 -6.78 -11.87 -13.03
C CYS A 109 -5.36 -11.47 -13.51
N GLY A 110 -4.52 -12.43 -13.94
CA GLY A 110 -3.22 -12.17 -14.59
C GLY A 110 -2.18 -11.50 -13.68
N ALA A 111 -2.37 -11.55 -12.35
CA ALA A 111 -1.47 -10.99 -11.34
C ALA A 111 -1.30 -11.98 -10.19
N PRO A 112 -0.22 -11.88 -9.39
CA PRO A 112 -0.10 -12.61 -8.14
C PRO A 112 -1.36 -12.44 -7.30
N SER A 113 -1.78 -13.52 -6.63
CA SER A 113 -3.05 -13.53 -5.91
C SER A 113 -2.88 -13.65 -4.40
N TYR A 114 -3.76 -12.99 -3.67
CA TYR A 114 -3.81 -12.96 -2.21
C TYR A 114 -5.15 -13.47 -1.73
N ARG A 115 -5.13 -14.53 -0.92
CA ARG A 115 -6.36 -15.14 -0.40
C ARG A 115 -6.82 -14.37 0.83
N VAL A 116 -8.01 -13.80 0.73
CA VAL A 116 -8.59 -12.96 1.79
C VAL A 116 -9.13 -13.83 2.92
N ALA A 117 -8.55 -13.68 4.12
CA ALA A 117 -9.06 -14.30 5.34
C ALA A 117 -10.00 -13.33 6.08
N SER A 118 -9.59 -12.07 6.22
CA SER A 118 -10.42 -11.01 6.79
C SER A 118 -10.12 -9.66 6.15
N ILE A 119 -11.12 -8.78 6.17
CA ILE A 119 -11.03 -7.39 5.73
C ILE A 119 -11.15 -6.53 7.00
N GLU A 120 -10.21 -5.61 7.17
CA GLU A 120 -10.19 -4.62 8.24
C GLU A 120 -10.29 -3.23 7.60
N GLU A 121 -11.13 -2.38 8.18
CA GLU A 121 -11.23 -0.97 7.79
C GLU A 121 -10.01 -0.20 8.31
N HIS A 122 -9.56 0.78 7.52
CA HIS A 122 -8.56 1.75 7.95
C HIS A 122 -9.21 2.87 8.76
#